data_AF-A0A3N5IXC8-F1
#
_entry.id   AF-A0A3N5IXC8-F1
#
_cell.length_a   1.000
_cell.length_b   1.000
_cell.length_c   1.000
_cell.angle_alpha   90.00
_cell.angle_beta   90.00
_cell.angle_gamma   90.00
#
_symmetry.space_group_name_H-M   'P 1'
#
loop_
_entity.id
_entity.type
_entity.pdbx_description
1 polymer ?
#
loop_
_entity_poly.entity_id
_entity_poly.type
_entity_poly.pdbx_seq_one_letter_code
_entity_poly.pdbx_strand_id
1 'polypeptide(L)'
;KQVLQNLDKMKQKRILTVFGCGGNRDRAKRPLMGETATTYSDLTIVTSDNPRREDPLAIIGEIETGIDQKKIRKVSWEHLVFADDAHTYTVIADRKAAIIAAIQIAQPQDIVLIAGKGHEDYQILGTKKIPFDDRIIATQALRSRFPDRSEVVSPVFSLAEVLAETDGRLITGNKETMIYGVSTDSRHIQPENLFIALQGENFDGHTFVQKALEDGAAGAIVSDARKINLEQLHPNKGLMEVDDTLRALGDLAHAHRRRFSLPVIGITGSSGKTTTKEMLSCILERERKVLKTEGNLNNLIGLPQTIFRMTGQHEIAVLEMGTNTRGEIKRLTQIASPDIGLITNVGPAHLAGFGTIAVVGEEKGDLFFNMIPSGIAVVNLDDEAVCNAADRWSGRRVTFSMRAGADVSVNDIRKNGARGTSFNLLMGGCAYKVDMKVVGISNIYNAMAAAATAVACGSRFESIQRGLNLFQAVGGRMEIIKLQNGAYLINDTYNANPASVREALLTLKDARNAHSAFVFLGDMLELGEAAPEMHRKIGMLLATTGATAAFLQGEFAQVTAAGALEGGLAKEQVMFLKDDEEAMASLKKKLRKGDWILVKGSRRMKMDRIATIIRKDFGDGKTEGE
;
A
#
# COMPACT_ATOMS: atom_id res chain seq x y z
N LYS A 1 -3.70 43.71 -1.94
CA LYS A 1 -2.77 44.82 -1.57
C LYS A 1 -1.79 44.41 -0.49
N GLN A 2 -2.21 44.15 0.76
CA GLN A 2 -1.29 43.81 1.87
C GLN A 2 -0.38 42.62 1.56
N VAL A 3 -0.91 41.53 0.98
CA VAL A 3 -0.11 40.37 0.55
C VAL A 3 1.01 40.80 -0.40
N LEU A 4 0.67 41.54 -1.47
CA LEU A 4 1.63 42.02 -2.45
C LEU A 4 2.68 42.96 -1.84
N GLN A 5 2.29 43.85 -0.94
CA GLN A 5 3.23 44.73 -0.23
C GLN A 5 4.20 43.96 0.67
N ASN A 6 3.78 42.82 1.22
CA ASN A 6 4.67 41.96 2.00
C ASN A 6 5.57 41.11 1.09
N LEU A 7 5.03 40.61 -0.02
CA LEU A 7 5.83 39.89 -1.02
C LEU A 7 6.92 40.77 -1.62
N ASP A 8 6.63 42.05 -1.88
CA ASP A 8 7.59 43.02 -2.40
C ASP A 8 8.82 43.18 -1.48
N LYS A 9 8.63 43.05 -0.16
CA LYS A 9 9.72 43.05 0.82
C LYS A 9 10.53 41.75 0.85
N MET A 10 9.96 40.64 0.36
CA MET A 10 10.58 39.31 0.33
C MET A 10 11.12 38.93 -1.05
N LYS A 11 10.78 39.72 -2.07
CA LYS A 11 11.13 39.50 -3.46
C LYS A 11 12.65 39.48 -3.62
N GLN A 12 13.17 38.36 -4.11
CA GLN A 12 14.56 38.25 -4.54
C GLN A 12 14.73 38.60 -6.01
N LYS A 13 13.74 38.25 -6.86
CA LYS A 13 13.80 38.50 -8.30
C LYS A 13 12.54 39.12 -8.90
N ARG A 14 11.47 38.36 -9.11
CA ARG A 14 10.19 38.84 -9.69
C ARG A 14 8.99 38.38 -8.90
N ILE A 15 7.89 39.12 -8.96
CA ILE A 15 6.57 38.71 -8.51
C ILE A 15 5.68 38.53 -9.73
N LEU A 16 5.17 37.31 -9.91
CA LEU A 16 4.19 36.94 -10.91
C LEU A 16 2.85 36.72 -10.21
N THR A 17 1.84 37.54 -10.51
CA THR A 17 0.54 37.46 -9.87
C THR A 17 -0.52 36.96 -10.84
N VAL A 18 -1.18 35.85 -10.50
CA VAL A 18 -2.38 35.35 -11.17
C VAL A 18 -3.59 35.75 -10.34
N PHE A 19 -4.53 36.51 -10.90
CA PHE A 19 -5.76 36.85 -10.18
C PHE A 19 -6.96 37.09 -11.10
N GLY A 20 -8.15 36.98 -10.53
CA GLY A 20 -9.41 37.35 -11.17
C GLY A 20 -10.39 37.96 -10.17
N CYS A 21 -11.55 38.39 -10.65
CA CYS A 21 -12.62 38.94 -9.80
C CYS A 21 -13.92 38.14 -9.97
N GLY A 22 -14.63 37.98 -8.85
CA GLY A 22 -15.96 37.39 -8.83
C GLY A 22 -17.01 38.23 -9.57
N GLY A 23 -17.90 37.54 -10.28
CA GLY A 23 -19.11 38.14 -10.82
C GLY A 23 -20.20 38.38 -9.77
N ASN A 24 -21.18 39.20 -10.11
CA ASN A 24 -22.33 39.68 -9.36
C ASN A 24 -21.98 40.31 -8.00
N ARG A 25 -20.75 40.83 -7.83
CA ARG A 25 -20.29 41.51 -6.61
C ARG A 25 -19.15 42.47 -6.90
N ASP A 26 -18.99 43.45 -6.01
CA ASP A 26 -17.78 44.27 -5.88
C ASP A 26 -17.26 44.92 -7.18
N ARG A 27 -18.15 45.30 -8.11
CA ARG A 27 -17.80 45.87 -9.42
C ARG A 27 -16.85 47.08 -9.30
N ALA A 28 -17.11 47.95 -8.33
CA ALA A 28 -16.29 49.13 -8.04
C ALA A 28 -14.84 48.80 -7.60
N LYS A 29 -14.56 47.57 -7.14
CA LYS A 29 -13.22 47.15 -6.72
C LYS A 29 -12.38 46.61 -7.89
N ARG A 30 -12.99 46.21 -9.01
CA ARG A 30 -12.30 45.58 -10.14
C ARG A 30 -11.17 46.45 -10.70
N PRO A 31 -11.36 47.76 -10.96
CA PRO A 31 -10.27 48.63 -11.42
C PRO A 31 -9.17 48.75 -10.36
N LEU A 32 -9.54 48.96 -9.09
CA LEU A 32 -8.58 49.09 -7.98
C LEU A 32 -7.72 47.83 -7.80
N MET A 33 -8.29 46.65 -8.06
CA MET A 33 -7.56 45.38 -8.03
C MET A 33 -6.57 45.26 -9.20
N GLY A 34 -6.96 45.70 -10.41
CA GLY A 34 -6.06 45.79 -11.56
C GLY A 34 -4.87 46.71 -11.31
N GLU A 35 -5.14 47.92 -10.82
CA GLU A 35 -4.10 48.90 -10.42
C GLU A 35 -3.16 48.31 -9.37
N THR A 36 -3.72 47.72 -8.31
CA THR A 36 -2.92 47.17 -7.21
C THR A 36 -2.04 46.00 -7.68
N ALA A 37 -2.60 45.07 -8.46
CA ALA A 37 -1.86 43.89 -8.91
C ALA A 37 -0.68 44.28 -9.79
N THR A 38 -0.90 45.19 -10.75
CA THR A 38 0.13 45.64 -11.69
C THR A 38 1.18 46.56 -11.05
N THR A 39 0.81 47.31 -10.00
CA THR A 39 1.74 48.17 -9.24
C THR A 39 2.81 47.36 -8.51
N TYR A 40 2.45 46.22 -7.92
CA TYR A 40 3.35 45.44 -7.03
C TYR A 40 3.87 44.15 -7.66
N SER A 41 3.55 43.88 -8.93
CA SER A 41 3.99 42.67 -9.63
C SER A 41 4.72 43.04 -10.90
N ASP A 42 5.81 42.34 -11.20
CA ASP A 42 6.53 42.46 -12.47
C ASP A 42 5.69 41.90 -13.62
N LEU A 43 4.91 40.85 -13.34
CA LEU A 43 3.91 40.31 -14.26
C LEU A 43 2.58 40.11 -13.56
N THR A 44 1.51 40.58 -14.19
CA THR A 44 0.14 40.27 -13.79
C THR A 44 -0.57 39.47 -14.87
N ILE A 45 -1.11 38.30 -14.51
CA ILE A 45 -1.99 37.49 -15.35
C ILE A 45 -3.43 37.67 -14.85
N VAL A 46 -4.24 38.40 -15.61
CA VAL A 46 -5.65 38.59 -15.31
C VAL A 46 -6.45 37.42 -15.90
N THR A 47 -7.26 36.78 -15.07
CA THR A 47 -8.01 35.56 -15.42
C THR A 47 -9.44 35.58 -14.88
N SER A 48 -10.24 34.58 -15.26
CA SER A 48 -11.57 34.37 -14.71
C SER A 48 -11.50 33.83 -13.27
N ASP A 49 -12.38 34.33 -12.40
CA ASP A 49 -12.53 33.82 -11.03
C ASP A 49 -13.99 33.88 -10.58
N ASN A 50 -14.71 32.76 -10.68
CA ASN A 50 -16.15 32.71 -10.34
C ASN A 50 -16.97 33.81 -11.04
N PRO A 51 -17.02 33.82 -12.39
CA PRO A 51 -17.72 34.86 -13.15
C PRO A 51 -19.24 34.83 -12.92
N ARG A 52 -19.80 33.73 -12.38
CA ARG A 52 -21.24 33.57 -12.13
C ARG A 52 -22.03 33.89 -13.40
N ARG A 53 -22.98 34.82 -13.35
CA ARG A 53 -23.84 35.17 -14.49
C ARG A 53 -23.24 36.25 -15.40
N GLU A 54 -22.10 36.83 -15.03
CA GLU A 54 -21.42 37.81 -15.87
C GLU A 54 -20.49 37.12 -16.87
N ASP A 55 -20.26 37.79 -18.01
CA ASP A 55 -19.24 37.38 -18.97
C ASP A 55 -17.84 37.54 -18.35
N PRO A 56 -17.01 36.48 -18.28
CA PRO A 56 -15.64 36.56 -17.80
C PRO A 56 -14.82 37.66 -18.49
N LEU A 57 -14.99 37.85 -19.80
CA LEU A 57 -14.24 38.85 -20.54
C LEU A 57 -14.68 40.28 -20.20
N ALA A 58 -15.97 40.49 -19.90
CA ALA A 58 -16.46 41.77 -19.42
C ALA A 58 -15.87 42.14 -18.05
N ILE A 59 -15.80 41.17 -17.12
CA ILE A 59 -15.15 41.38 -15.81
C ILE A 59 -13.67 41.74 -16.00
N ILE A 60 -12.96 41.00 -16.86
CA ILE A 60 -11.55 41.27 -17.16
C ILE A 60 -11.38 42.68 -17.74
N GLY A 61 -12.24 43.08 -18.68
CA GLY A 61 -12.22 44.42 -19.25
C GLY A 61 -12.38 45.52 -18.19
N GLU A 62 -13.23 45.31 -17.18
CA GLU A 62 -13.37 46.24 -16.05
C GLU A 62 -12.13 46.29 -15.15
N ILE A 63 -11.46 45.15 -14.93
CA ILE A 63 -10.17 45.12 -14.24
C ILE A 63 -9.13 45.94 -15.02
N GLU A 64 -9.09 45.79 -16.35
CA GLU A 64 -8.15 46.49 -17.22
C GLU A 64 -8.30 48.01 -17.18
N THR A 65 -9.50 48.54 -16.87
CA THR A 65 -9.71 49.99 -16.76
C THR A 65 -8.90 50.65 -15.64
N GLY A 66 -8.47 49.88 -14.62
CA GLY A 66 -7.63 50.38 -13.55
C GLY A 66 -6.13 50.24 -13.81
N ILE A 67 -5.72 49.63 -14.92
CA ILE A 67 -4.31 49.43 -15.24
C ILE A 67 -3.79 50.67 -15.99
N ASP A 68 -2.72 51.30 -15.50
CA ASP A 68 -2.06 52.42 -16.18
C ASP A 68 -1.32 51.93 -17.42
N GLN A 69 -2.02 51.85 -18.56
CA GLN A 69 -1.47 51.35 -19.82
C GLN A 69 -0.34 52.20 -20.40
N LYS A 70 -0.08 53.41 -19.87
CA LYS A 70 1.09 54.22 -20.24
C LYS A 70 2.36 53.72 -19.57
N LYS A 71 2.25 53.09 -18.39
CA LYS A 71 3.37 52.54 -17.61
C LYS A 71 3.48 51.03 -17.70
N ILE A 72 2.35 50.34 -17.82
CA ILE A 72 2.26 48.88 -17.79
C ILE A 72 1.85 48.38 -19.17
N ARG A 73 2.74 47.66 -19.83
CA ARG A 73 2.49 47.16 -21.19
C ARG A 73 1.65 45.88 -21.15
N LYS A 74 0.58 45.83 -21.96
CA LYS A 74 -0.13 44.58 -22.26
C LYS A 74 0.70 43.73 -23.22
N VAL A 75 0.93 42.47 -22.87
CA VAL A 75 1.72 41.52 -23.68
C VAL A 75 0.88 40.29 -24.04
N SER A 76 1.11 39.73 -25.24
CA SER A 76 0.51 38.47 -25.63
C SER A 76 1.19 37.31 -24.92
N TRP A 77 0.41 36.39 -24.37
CA TRP A 77 0.92 35.18 -23.72
C TRP A 77 1.80 34.33 -24.65
N GLU A 78 1.46 34.26 -25.93
CA GLU A 78 2.16 33.44 -26.94
C GLU A 78 3.57 33.94 -27.30
N HIS A 79 3.88 35.21 -26.98
CA HIS A 79 5.14 35.87 -27.34
C HIS A 79 5.83 36.51 -26.12
N LEU A 80 5.63 35.94 -24.93
CA LEU A 80 6.26 36.43 -23.70
C LEU A 80 7.78 36.28 -23.73
N VAL A 81 8.46 37.33 -24.20
CA VAL A 81 9.91 37.54 -24.03
C VAL A 81 10.08 38.61 -22.97
N PHE A 82 10.62 38.23 -21.81
CA PHE A 82 10.87 39.16 -20.71
C PHE A 82 12.17 39.92 -20.94
N ALA A 83 12.08 41.26 -20.96
CA ALA A 83 13.21 42.11 -20.58
C ALA A 83 13.16 42.26 -19.05
N ASP A 84 14.30 42.11 -18.38
CA ASP A 84 14.42 42.48 -16.97
C ASP A 84 14.03 43.98 -16.84
N ASP A 85 13.27 44.34 -15.80
CA ASP A 85 12.78 45.69 -15.44
C ASP A 85 11.45 46.20 -16.05
N ALA A 86 10.68 45.40 -16.81
CA ALA A 86 9.38 45.83 -17.34
C ALA A 86 8.18 45.28 -16.54
N HIS A 87 7.41 46.16 -15.90
CA HIS A 87 6.08 45.81 -15.39
C HIS A 87 5.11 45.57 -16.56
N THR A 88 4.59 44.35 -16.65
CA THR A 88 3.70 43.94 -17.74
C THR A 88 2.46 43.23 -17.23
N TYR A 89 1.43 43.17 -18.07
CA TYR A 89 0.27 42.32 -17.80
C TYR A 89 -0.20 41.59 -19.04
N THR A 90 -0.86 40.46 -18.82
CA THR A 90 -1.49 39.66 -19.87
C THR A 90 -2.85 39.16 -19.41
N VAL A 91 -3.65 38.68 -20.36
CA VAL A 91 -5.00 38.15 -20.11
C VAL A 91 -5.03 36.70 -20.56
N ILE A 92 -5.35 35.81 -19.63
CA ILE A 92 -5.63 34.40 -19.91
C ILE A 92 -6.95 34.06 -19.23
N ALA A 93 -8.05 34.11 -19.98
CA ALA A 93 -9.39 33.99 -19.41
C ALA A 93 -9.61 32.65 -18.70
N ASP A 94 -9.04 31.55 -19.21
CA ASP A 94 -9.09 30.25 -18.55
C ASP A 94 -8.16 30.21 -17.32
N ARG A 95 -8.74 29.96 -16.14
CA ARG A 95 -8.00 29.98 -14.87
C ARG A 95 -6.93 28.90 -14.78
N LYS A 96 -7.21 27.71 -15.34
CA LYS A 96 -6.25 26.61 -15.33
C LYS A 96 -5.03 26.96 -16.18
N ALA A 97 -5.26 27.44 -17.39
CA ALA A 97 -4.22 27.92 -18.30
C ALA A 97 -3.41 29.04 -17.66
N ALA A 98 -4.05 30.00 -16.98
CA ALA A 98 -3.37 31.10 -16.29
C ALA A 98 -2.42 30.63 -15.18
N ILE A 99 -2.84 29.66 -14.36
CA ILE A 99 -2.00 29.09 -13.30
C ILE A 99 -0.83 28.31 -13.90
N ILE A 100 -1.10 27.45 -14.88
CA ILE A 100 -0.06 26.66 -15.57
C ILE A 100 0.97 27.61 -16.21
N ALA A 101 0.48 28.63 -16.91
CA ALA A 101 1.26 29.68 -17.53
C ALA A 101 2.25 30.30 -16.54
N ALA A 102 1.75 30.89 -15.45
CA ALA A 102 2.59 31.55 -14.44
C ALA A 102 3.69 30.62 -13.90
N ILE A 103 3.33 29.37 -13.61
CA ILE A 103 4.28 28.39 -13.09
C ILE A 103 5.31 27.99 -14.14
N GLN A 104 4.96 27.90 -15.42
CA GLN A 104 5.91 27.53 -16.48
C GLN A 104 6.95 28.63 -16.77
N ILE A 105 6.56 29.91 -16.69
CA ILE A 105 7.46 31.03 -17.02
C ILE A 105 8.29 31.55 -15.86
N ALA A 106 7.91 31.22 -14.62
CA ALA A 106 8.65 31.64 -13.43
C ALA A 106 10.13 31.20 -13.51
N GLN A 107 11.07 31.97 -13.02
CA GLN A 107 12.50 31.65 -13.00
C GLN A 107 12.95 31.41 -11.56
N PRO A 108 14.16 30.86 -11.32
CA PRO A 108 14.70 30.76 -9.97
C PRO A 108 14.61 32.11 -9.25
N GLN A 109 14.23 32.08 -7.96
CA GLN A 109 14.04 33.25 -7.08
C GLN A 109 12.82 34.13 -7.38
N ASP A 110 11.98 33.76 -8.36
CA ASP A 110 10.68 34.39 -8.54
C ASP A 110 9.68 33.90 -7.49
N ILE A 111 8.71 34.78 -7.20
CA ILE A 111 7.52 34.48 -6.40
C ILE A 111 6.33 34.41 -7.35
N VAL A 112 5.61 33.28 -7.33
CA VAL A 112 4.31 33.16 -8.01
C VAL A 112 3.19 33.27 -6.98
N LEU A 113 2.41 34.34 -7.06
CA LEU A 113 1.21 34.54 -6.24
C LEU A 113 -0.03 34.14 -7.04
N ILE A 114 -0.72 33.10 -6.60
CA ILE A 114 -2.07 32.79 -7.08
C ILE A 114 -3.07 33.40 -6.11
N ALA A 115 -3.64 34.54 -6.48
CA ALA A 115 -4.59 35.28 -5.68
C ALA A 115 -6.04 35.02 -6.15
N GLY A 116 -6.90 34.62 -5.23
CA GLY A 116 -8.30 34.32 -5.49
C GLY A 116 -8.83 33.32 -4.46
N LYS A 117 -9.92 32.63 -4.82
CA LYS A 117 -10.59 31.43 -4.26
C LYS A 117 -10.25 30.89 -2.86
N GLY A 118 -8.99 30.92 -2.40
CA GLY A 118 -8.58 30.53 -1.07
C GLY A 118 -8.87 29.05 -0.80
N HIS A 119 -9.91 28.80 0.01
CA HIS A 119 -10.37 27.46 0.38
C HIS A 119 -11.47 26.91 -0.54
N GLU A 120 -11.93 27.68 -1.54
CA GLU A 120 -12.95 27.23 -2.49
C GLU A 120 -12.37 26.20 -3.50
N ASP A 121 -13.01 25.04 -3.59
CA ASP A 121 -12.66 23.91 -4.46
C ASP A 121 -13.55 23.80 -5.72
N TYR A 122 -14.22 24.90 -6.12
CA TYR A 122 -15.10 24.96 -7.29
C TYR A 122 -15.01 26.29 -8.05
N GLN A 123 -15.41 26.32 -9.34
CA GLN A 123 -15.74 27.52 -10.13
C GLN A 123 -17.26 27.65 -10.34
N ILE A 124 -17.78 28.87 -10.29
CA ILE A 124 -19.19 29.16 -10.65
C ILE A 124 -19.27 29.75 -12.07
N LEU A 125 -19.88 29.00 -12.99
CA LEU A 125 -20.25 29.46 -14.34
C LEU A 125 -21.78 29.47 -14.47
N GLY A 126 -22.37 30.65 -14.66
CA GLY A 126 -23.81 30.87 -14.61
C GLY A 126 -24.37 30.54 -13.23
N THR A 127 -25.15 29.45 -13.16
CA THR A 127 -25.71 28.86 -11.93
C THR A 127 -25.01 27.54 -11.54
N LYS A 128 -24.07 27.05 -12.35
CA LYS A 128 -23.41 25.76 -12.13
C LYS A 128 -22.13 25.92 -11.33
N LYS A 129 -21.95 25.06 -10.31
CA LYS A 129 -20.67 24.84 -9.64
C LYS A 129 -19.92 23.72 -10.34
N ILE A 130 -18.69 23.97 -10.75
CA ILE A 130 -17.81 23.03 -11.45
C ILE A 130 -16.61 22.76 -10.53
N PRO A 131 -16.24 21.50 -10.25
CA PRO A 131 -15.06 21.19 -9.44
C PRO A 131 -13.79 21.84 -10.02
N PHE A 132 -13.11 22.67 -9.21
CA PHE A 132 -11.90 23.38 -9.60
C PHE A 132 -11.18 23.94 -8.38
N ASP A 133 -9.97 23.43 -8.11
CA ASP A 133 -9.12 23.84 -6.99
C ASP A 133 -7.76 24.37 -7.52
N ASP A 134 -7.44 25.63 -7.19
CA ASP A 134 -6.17 26.27 -7.58
C ASP A 134 -4.94 25.46 -7.10
N ARG A 135 -5.03 24.80 -5.93
CA ARG A 135 -3.94 24.01 -5.33
C ARG A 135 -3.64 22.76 -6.15
N ILE A 136 -4.68 22.11 -6.68
CA ILE A 136 -4.53 20.93 -7.53
C ILE A 136 -3.88 21.33 -8.85
N ILE A 137 -4.33 22.42 -9.48
CA ILE A 137 -3.77 22.89 -10.74
C ILE A 137 -2.31 23.32 -10.56
N ALA A 138 -1.99 24.06 -9.50
CA ALA A 138 -0.61 24.47 -9.20
C ALA A 138 0.30 23.25 -8.98
N THR A 139 -0.17 22.24 -8.23
CA THR A 139 0.56 20.99 -8.02
C THR A 139 0.83 20.26 -9.34
N GLN A 140 -0.17 20.17 -10.22
CA GLN A 140 -0.02 19.54 -11.54
C GLN A 140 1.01 20.29 -12.42
N ALA A 141 0.94 21.63 -12.44
CA ALA A 141 1.88 22.45 -13.20
C ALA A 141 3.32 22.30 -12.68
N LEU A 142 3.52 22.29 -11.35
CA LEU A 142 4.82 22.05 -10.74
C LEU A 142 5.39 20.67 -11.08
N ARG A 143 4.56 19.62 -11.02
CA ARG A 143 4.96 18.25 -11.41
C ARG A 143 5.36 18.15 -12.87
N SER A 144 4.60 18.79 -13.77
CA SER A 144 4.92 18.80 -15.20
C SER A 144 6.22 19.54 -15.48
N ARG A 145 6.52 20.60 -14.71
CA ARG A 145 7.69 21.44 -14.92
C ARG A 145 8.97 20.86 -14.33
N PHE A 146 8.87 20.17 -13.20
CA PHE A 146 9.99 19.57 -12.50
C PHE A 146 9.83 18.04 -12.40
N PRO A 147 9.90 17.32 -13.54
CA PRO A 147 9.70 15.88 -13.57
C PRO A 147 10.78 15.11 -12.80
N ASP A 148 12.01 15.62 -12.70
CA ASP A 148 13.08 14.97 -11.91
C ASP A 148 13.01 15.28 -10.41
N ARG A 149 12.18 16.25 -10.00
CA ARG A 149 11.76 16.43 -8.59
C ARG A 149 10.45 15.68 -8.28
N SER A 150 10.04 14.75 -9.16
CA SER A 150 8.84 13.93 -8.99
C SER A 150 9.01 12.74 -8.04
N GLU A 151 10.18 12.57 -7.43
CA GLU A 151 10.24 12.01 -6.06
C GLU A 151 9.62 13.05 -5.12
N VAL A 152 8.30 13.17 -5.18
CA VAL A 152 7.52 13.90 -4.19
C VAL A 152 7.83 13.22 -2.86
N VAL A 153 8.62 13.86 -2.01
CA VAL A 153 8.75 13.44 -0.62
C VAL A 153 7.35 13.57 -0.01
N SER A 154 6.68 12.42 0.10
CA SER A 154 5.32 12.28 0.57
C SER A 154 5.37 11.39 1.81
N PRO A 155 4.64 11.74 2.87
CA PRO A 155 3.69 12.84 3.02
C PRO A 155 4.38 14.19 3.24
N VAL A 156 3.63 15.29 3.09
CA VAL A 156 4.07 16.64 3.50
C VAL A 156 3.13 17.13 4.60
N PHE A 157 3.66 17.61 5.71
CA PHE A 157 2.86 18.17 6.80
C PHE A 157 3.44 19.49 7.27
N SER A 158 2.63 20.38 7.84
CA SER A 158 3.17 21.38 8.77
C SER A 158 3.26 20.77 10.17
N LEU A 159 4.13 21.30 11.01
CA LEU A 159 4.20 20.88 12.41
C LEU A 159 2.87 21.14 13.15
N ALA A 160 2.14 22.20 12.79
CA ALA A 160 0.78 22.44 13.28
C ALA A 160 -0.20 21.32 12.93
N GLU A 161 -0.15 20.79 11.71
CA GLU A 161 -0.96 19.63 11.30
C GLU A 161 -0.55 18.39 12.09
N VAL A 162 0.74 18.16 12.27
CA VAL A 162 1.25 17.01 13.05
C VAL A 162 0.67 17.04 14.47
N LEU A 163 0.74 18.17 15.16
CA LEU A 163 0.19 18.34 16.51
C LEU A 163 -1.33 18.09 16.53
N ALA A 164 -2.06 18.62 15.54
CA ALA A 164 -3.51 18.50 15.48
C ALA A 164 -3.99 17.07 15.21
N GLU A 165 -3.28 16.31 14.38
CA GLU A 165 -3.67 14.94 14.03
C GLU A 165 -3.19 13.90 15.06
N THR A 166 -2.26 14.27 15.95
CA THR A 166 -1.69 13.35 16.94
C THR A 166 -2.07 13.69 18.38
N ASP A 167 -2.87 14.74 18.60
CA ASP A 167 -3.13 15.33 19.91
C ASP A 167 -1.85 15.63 20.71
N GLY A 168 -0.76 15.96 19.99
CA GLY A 168 0.57 16.15 20.55
C GLY A 168 0.78 17.52 21.19
N ARG A 169 1.76 17.58 22.10
CA ARG A 169 2.26 18.81 22.73
C ARG A 169 3.57 19.24 22.10
N LEU A 170 3.66 20.51 21.70
CA LEU A 170 4.91 21.09 21.21
C LEU A 170 5.84 21.42 22.38
N ILE A 171 7.04 20.83 22.38
CA ILE A 171 8.09 21.13 23.37
C ILE A 171 9.01 22.23 22.86
N THR A 172 9.44 22.15 21.60
CA THR A 172 10.25 23.18 20.93
C THR A 172 10.03 23.16 19.41
N GLY A 173 10.37 24.25 18.73
CA GLY A 173 10.26 24.43 17.28
C GLY A 173 9.13 25.38 16.84
N ASN A 174 9.07 25.64 15.53
CA ASN A 174 8.05 26.49 14.92
C ASN A 174 6.90 25.65 14.36
N LYS A 175 5.66 26.01 14.68
CA LYS A 175 4.44 25.35 14.16
C LYS A 175 4.31 25.46 12.62
N GLU A 176 4.94 26.46 12.02
CA GLU A 176 4.97 26.67 10.57
C GLU A 176 6.06 25.86 9.87
N THR A 177 6.93 25.15 10.61
CA THR A 177 7.95 24.28 10.02
C THR A 177 7.28 23.20 9.18
N MET A 178 7.73 23.07 7.93
CA MET A 178 7.29 22.05 7.01
C MET A 178 8.09 20.76 7.22
N ILE A 179 7.37 19.65 7.19
CA ILE A 179 7.86 18.29 7.25
C ILE A 179 7.69 17.67 5.87
N TYR A 180 8.75 17.07 5.35
CA TYR A 180 8.74 16.32 4.11
C TYR A 180 9.16 14.90 4.43
N GLY A 181 8.18 14.00 4.49
CA GLY A 181 8.38 12.60 4.79
C GLY A 181 8.30 12.26 6.28
N VAL A 182 8.03 10.99 6.56
CA VAL A 182 7.96 10.43 7.91
C VAL A 182 8.85 9.20 7.94
N SER A 183 9.71 9.08 8.96
CA SER A 183 10.58 7.92 9.15
C SER A 183 10.51 7.41 10.58
N THR A 184 10.57 6.09 10.73
CA THR A 184 10.74 5.39 12.01
C THR A 184 12.12 4.74 12.13
N ASP A 185 12.98 4.91 11.11
CA ASP A 185 14.33 4.34 11.06
C ASP A 185 15.36 5.47 10.96
N SER A 186 16.11 5.66 12.04
CA SER A 186 17.14 6.70 12.14
C SER A 186 18.29 6.50 11.15
N ARG A 187 18.47 5.31 10.59
CA ARG A 187 19.53 5.02 9.60
C ARG A 187 19.20 5.52 8.19
N HIS A 188 17.93 5.84 7.93
CA HIS A 188 17.42 6.22 6.61
C HIS A 188 16.74 7.60 6.63
N ILE A 189 17.13 8.47 7.56
CA ILE A 189 16.63 9.85 7.61
C ILE A 189 17.00 10.58 6.33
N GLN A 190 16.01 11.26 5.75
CA GLN A 190 16.18 12.22 4.67
C GLN A 190 16.03 13.63 5.24
N PRO A 191 16.61 14.65 4.58
CA PRO A 191 16.40 16.04 4.96
C PRO A 191 14.91 16.36 5.11
N GLU A 192 14.58 17.06 6.19
CA GLU A 192 13.24 17.55 6.52
C GLU A 192 12.19 16.47 6.88
N ASN A 193 12.61 15.21 7.05
CA ASN A 193 11.73 14.16 7.60
C ASN A 193 11.25 14.50 9.02
N LEU A 194 10.11 13.92 9.38
CA LEU A 194 9.71 13.74 10.78
C LEU A 194 10.17 12.36 11.26
N PHE A 195 10.96 12.32 12.32
CA PHE A 195 11.34 11.07 12.98
C PHE A 195 10.33 10.68 14.06
N ILE A 196 9.85 9.44 14.08
CA ILE A 196 8.95 8.95 15.12
C ILE A 196 9.68 7.91 15.97
N ALA A 197 9.91 8.25 17.23
CA ALA A 197 10.61 7.41 18.20
C ALA A 197 9.69 6.28 18.71
N LEU A 198 9.64 5.17 17.96
CA LEU A 198 8.91 3.97 18.36
C LEU A 198 9.65 3.21 19.47
N GLN A 199 8.89 2.60 20.38
CA GLN A 199 9.41 1.73 21.42
C GLN A 199 8.89 0.29 21.21
N GLY A 200 9.77 -0.69 21.37
CA GLY A 200 9.43 -2.11 21.36
C GLY A 200 10.10 -2.83 22.53
N GLU A 201 9.90 -4.15 22.65
CA GLU A 201 10.39 -4.93 23.80
C GLU A 201 11.91 -4.83 24.02
N ASN A 202 12.69 -4.78 22.93
CA ASN A 202 14.15 -4.75 22.96
C ASN A 202 14.74 -3.51 22.26
N PHE A 203 13.95 -2.45 22.06
CA PHE A 203 14.34 -1.28 21.28
C PHE A 203 13.64 -0.02 21.78
N ASP A 204 14.39 1.07 21.97
CA ASP A 204 13.84 2.38 22.30
C ASP A 204 14.33 3.44 21.30
N GLY A 205 13.43 3.87 20.40
CA GLY A 205 13.67 4.88 19.38
C GLY A 205 14.09 6.25 19.92
N HIS A 206 13.78 6.55 21.18
CA HIS A 206 14.14 7.83 21.82
C HIS A 206 15.65 8.05 21.85
N THR A 207 16.42 6.96 21.96
CA THR A 207 17.89 6.98 21.96
C THR A 207 18.49 7.49 20.64
N PHE A 208 17.71 7.52 19.55
CA PHE A 208 18.17 7.94 18.23
C PHE A 208 17.65 9.31 17.79
N VAL A 209 16.86 10.00 18.63
CA VAL A 209 16.24 11.30 18.28
C VAL A 209 17.29 12.33 17.93
N GLN A 210 18.33 12.47 18.76
CA GLN A 210 19.41 13.42 18.52
C GLN A 210 20.08 13.17 17.17
N LYS A 211 20.51 11.93 16.93
CA LYS A 211 21.12 11.51 15.68
C LYS A 211 20.21 11.79 14.48
N ALA A 212 18.91 11.48 14.58
CA ALA A 212 17.98 11.73 13.49
C ALA A 212 17.86 13.22 13.13
N LEU A 213 17.91 14.11 14.12
CA LEU A 213 17.86 15.56 13.91
C LEU A 213 19.16 16.12 13.31
N GLU A 214 20.31 15.57 13.72
CA GLU A 214 21.64 15.82 13.16
C GLU A 214 21.72 15.34 11.69
N ASP A 215 21.14 14.16 11.40
CA ASP A 215 21.05 13.57 10.06
C ASP A 215 20.02 14.28 9.15
N GLY A 216 19.38 15.35 9.63
CA GLY A 216 18.61 16.27 8.80
C GLY A 216 17.10 16.29 9.04
N ALA A 217 16.54 15.48 9.95
CA ALA A 217 15.12 15.52 10.27
C ALA A 217 14.68 16.93 10.70
N ALA A 218 13.53 17.41 10.24
CA ALA A 218 12.98 18.71 10.64
C ALA A 218 12.37 18.66 12.05
N GLY A 219 11.97 17.47 12.52
CA GLY A 219 11.52 17.28 13.88
C GLY A 219 11.40 15.82 14.30
N ALA A 220 11.03 15.60 15.56
CA ALA A 220 10.80 14.27 16.13
C ALA A 220 9.55 14.21 17.01
N ILE A 221 8.83 13.08 16.96
CA ILE A 221 7.77 12.71 17.92
C ILE A 221 8.33 11.71 18.92
N VAL A 222 8.12 11.99 20.20
CA VAL A 222 8.51 11.17 21.34
C VAL A 222 7.32 10.91 22.26
N SER A 223 7.37 9.84 23.05
CA SER A 223 6.39 9.58 24.11
C SER A 223 6.78 10.16 25.48
N ASP A 224 8.06 10.52 25.65
CA ASP A 224 8.55 11.19 26.86
C ASP A 224 9.69 12.15 26.52
N ALA A 225 9.41 13.45 26.56
CA ALA A 225 10.37 14.51 26.26
C ALA A 225 11.51 14.58 27.28
N ARG A 226 11.34 14.07 28.50
CA ARG A 226 12.39 14.06 29.55
C ARG A 226 13.55 13.13 29.19
N LYS A 227 13.34 12.19 28.27
CA LYS A 227 14.41 11.32 27.73
C LYS A 227 15.33 12.06 26.74
N ILE A 228 14.98 13.28 26.33
CA ILE A 228 15.70 14.04 25.31
C ILE A 228 16.46 15.19 25.95
N ASN A 229 17.75 15.33 25.61
CA ASN A 229 18.55 16.46 26.06
C ASN A 229 18.18 17.72 25.25
N LEU A 230 17.32 18.57 25.83
CA LEU A 230 16.81 19.76 25.17
C LEU A 230 17.88 20.80 24.86
N GLU A 231 18.98 20.84 25.63
CA GLU A 231 20.08 21.81 25.43
C GLU A 231 20.85 21.54 24.13
N GLN A 232 20.81 20.30 23.64
CA GLN A 232 21.49 19.87 22.42
C GLN A 232 20.59 19.99 21.17
N LEU A 233 19.33 20.41 21.34
CA LEU A 233 18.41 20.59 20.21
C LEU A 233 18.62 21.95 19.57
N HIS A 234 18.82 21.95 18.25
CA HIS A 234 18.84 23.18 17.49
C HIS A 234 17.46 23.87 17.56
N PRO A 235 17.34 25.18 17.84
CA PRO A 235 16.07 25.87 18.09
C PRO A 235 15.02 25.75 16.97
N ASN A 236 15.48 25.55 15.73
CA ASN A 236 14.60 25.41 14.56
C ASN A 236 14.03 23.99 14.36
N LYS A 237 14.45 23.01 15.17
CA LYS A 237 14.00 21.62 15.06
C LYS A 237 12.78 21.39 15.95
N GLY A 238 11.75 20.76 15.39
CA GLY A 238 10.52 20.46 16.11
C GLY A 238 10.67 19.28 17.06
N LEU A 239 10.29 19.40 18.33
CA LEU A 239 10.11 18.26 19.23
C LEU A 239 8.68 18.24 19.73
N MET A 240 8.00 17.12 19.50
CA MET A 240 6.61 16.91 19.87
C MET A 240 6.51 15.71 20.81
N GLU A 241 5.73 15.86 21.87
CA GLU A 241 5.43 14.81 22.82
C GLU A 241 3.99 14.34 22.64
N VAL A 242 3.77 13.02 22.60
CA VAL A 242 2.46 12.36 22.48
C VAL A 242 2.35 11.24 23.51
N ASP A 243 1.16 10.75 23.81
CA ASP A 243 1.00 9.63 24.75
C ASP A 243 1.52 8.30 24.16
N ASP A 244 1.31 8.07 22.85
CA ASP A 244 1.69 6.84 22.16
C ASP A 244 2.21 7.16 20.73
N THR A 245 3.50 6.91 20.50
CA THR A 245 4.17 7.20 19.23
C THR A 245 3.72 6.26 18.09
N LEU A 246 3.32 5.02 18.40
CA LEU A 246 2.77 4.08 17.42
C LEU A 246 1.36 4.50 17.00
N ARG A 247 0.55 4.94 17.96
CA ARG A 247 -0.76 5.53 17.67
C ARG A 247 -0.62 6.76 16.77
N ALA A 248 0.27 7.69 17.13
CA ALA A 248 0.55 8.90 16.36
C ALA A 248 1.01 8.61 14.91
N LEU A 249 1.87 7.61 14.69
CA LEU A 249 2.25 7.15 13.35
C LEU A 249 1.03 6.76 12.50
N GLY A 250 0.11 5.98 13.08
CA GLY A 250 -1.11 5.58 12.40
C GLY A 250 -2.06 6.76 12.13
N ASP A 251 -2.16 7.71 13.05
CA ASP A 251 -3.05 8.87 12.89
C ASP A 251 -2.52 9.84 11.81
N LEU A 252 -1.20 10.04 11.72
CA LEU A 252 -0.58 10.76 10.60
C LEU A 252 -0.81 10.06 9.25
N ALA A 253 -0.68 8.73 9.21
CA ALA A 253 -0.98 7.98 7.99
C ALA A 253 -2.45 8.12 7.58
N HIS A 254 -3.38 8.07 8.55
CA HIS A 254 -4.78 8.33 8.29
C HIS A 254 -5.02 9.75 7.75
N ALA A 255 -4.42 10.76 8.37
CA ALA A 255 -4.50 12.15 7.92
C ALA A 255 -4.03 12.31 6.46
N HIS A 256 -2.92 11.65 6.09
CA HIS A 256 -2.46 11.62 4.70
C HIS A 256 -3.44 10.89 3.77
N ARG A 257 -3.93 9.72 4.17
CA ARG A 257 -4.93 8.93 3.43
C ARG A 257 -6.20 9.73 3.12
N ARG A 258 -6.70 10.54 4.06
CA ARG A 258 -7.91 11.37 3.88
C ARG A 258 -7.76 12.45 2.81
N ARG A 259 -6.53 12.77 2.38
CA ARG A 259 -6.27 13.75 1.30
C ARG A 259 -6.61 13.21 -0.10
N PHE A 260 -6.93 11.92 -0.20
CA PHE A 260 -7.22 11.25 -1.48
C PHE A 260 -8.62 10.64 -1.47
N SER A 261 -9.31 10.74 -2.60
CA SER A 261 -10.63 10.13 -2.83
C SER A 261 -10.57 8.81 -3.59
N LEU A 262 -9.37 8.25 -3.81
CA LEU A 262 -9.20 6.98 -4.51
C LEU A 262 -9.72 5.80 -3.68
N PRO A 263 -10.30 4.74 -4.31
CA PRO A 263 -10.78 3.57 -3.61
C PRO A 263 -9.65 2.80 -2.91
N VAL A 264 -9.92 2.32 -1.70
CA VAL A 264 -8.98 1.53 -0.90
C VAL A 264 -9.56 0.17 -0.56
N ILE A 265 -8.74 -0.86 -0.80
CA ILE A 265 -9.07 -2.25 -0.54
C ILE A 265 -8.27 -2.70 0.68
N GLY A 266 -8.94 -3.18 1.72
CA GLY A 266 -8.32 -3.84 2.87
C GLY A 266 -8.40 -5.36 2.71
N ILE A 267 -7.28 -6.06 2.84
CA ILE A 267 -7.23 -7.53 2.73
C ILE A 267 -6.68 -8.12 4.03
N THR A 268 -7.48 -8.95 4.70
CA THR A 268 -7.02 -9.78 5.81
C THR A 268 -7.38 -11.26 5.61
N GLY A 269 -6.98 -12.10 6.57
CA GLY A 269 -7.15 -13.55 6.51
C GLY A 269 -6.07 -14.31 7.27
N SER A 270 -6.32 -15.58 7.59
CA SER A 270 -5.31 -16.46 8.23
C SER A 270 -4.25 -16.88 7.23
N SER A 271 -4.61 -17.08 5.95
CA SER A 271 -3.68 -17.45 4.87
C SER A 271 -4.12 -16.86 3.53
N GLY A 272 -3.19 -16.74 2.58
CA GLY A 272 -3.51 -16.29 1.21
C GLY A 272 -3.56 -14.77 0.99
N LYS A 273 -3.42 -13.94 2.03
CA LYS A 273 -3.43 -12.46 1.94
C LYS A 273 -2.53 -11.91 0.83
N THR A 274 -1.24 -12.18 0.92
CA THR A 274 -0.24 -11.65 -0.02
C THR A 274 -0.43 -12.19 -1.43
N THR A 275 -0.72 -13.49 -1.57
CA THR A 275 -0.96 -14.09 -2.88
C THR A 275 -2.19 -13.49 -3.55
N THR A 276 -3.28 -13.30 -2.80
CA THR A 276 -4.49 -12.66 -3.29
C THR A 276 -4.25 -11.19 -3.65
N LYS A 277 -3.52 -10.45 -2.81
CA LYS A 277 -3.10 -9.06 -3.08
C LYS A 277 -2.29 -8.96 -4.38
N GLU A 278 -1.35 -9.87 -4.64
CA GLU A 278 -0.57 -9.85 -5.89
C GLU A 278 -1.40 -10.25 -7.10
N MET A 279 -2.29 -11.25 -6.98
CA MET A 279 -3.24 -11.59 -8.06
C MET A 279 -4.16 -10.41 -8.39
N LEU A 280 -4.74 -9.78 -7.37
CA LEU A 280 -5.60 -8.60 -7.51
C LEU A 280 -4.83 -7.42 -8.12
N SER A 281 -3.59 -7.17 -7.66
CA SER A 281 -2.75 -6.13 -8.24
C SER A 281 -2.48 -6.40 -9.72
N CYS A 282 -2.16 -7.65 -10.10
CA CYS A 282 -1.95 -8.03 -11.50
C CYS A 282 -3.19 -7.77 -12.38
N ILE A 283 -4.39 -7.94 -11.83
CA ILE A 283 -5.66 -7.62 -12.49
C ILE A 283 -5.83 -6.09 -12.61
N LEU A 284 -5.72 -5.35 -11.50
CA LEU A 284 -6.01 -3.92 -11.43
C LEU A 284 -5.00 -3.07 -12.21
N GLU A 285 -3.72 -3.46 -12.21
CA GLU A 285 -2.62 -2.80 -12.94
C GLU A 285 -2.82 -2.85 -14.48
N ARG A 286 -3.87 -3.50 -15.00
CA ARG A 286 -4.23 -3.47 -16.43
C ARG A 286 -5.04 -2.25 -16.82
N GLU A 287 -5.66 -1.60 -15.84
CA GLU A 287 -6.58 -0.50 -16.08
C GLU A 287 -6.25 0.73 -15.23
N ARG A 288 -5.50 0.55 -14.13
CA ARG A 288 -5.30 1.59 -13.12
C ARG A 288 -3.86 1.61 -12.61
N LYS A 289 -3.41 2.77 -12.15
CA LYS A 289 -2.20 2.90 -11.32
C LYS A 289 -2.50 2.46 -9.89
N VAL A 290 -1.84 1.40 -9.42
CA VAL A 290 -2.12 0.74 -8.15
C VAL A 290 -1.03 1.06 -7.11
N LEU A 291 -1.43 1.52 -5.93
CA LEU A 291 -0.59 1.44 -4.72
C LEU A 291 -0.84 0.08 -4.05
N LYS A 292 0.18 -0.67 -3.69
CA LYS A 292 0.00 -1.93 -2.95
C LYS A 292 0.98 -2.07 -1.79
N THR A 293 0.58 -2.81 -0.76
CA THR A 293 1.50 -3.20 0.32
C THR A 293 2.67 -3.99 -0.25
N GLU A 294 3.89 -3.59 0.06
CA GLU A 294 5.11 -4.32 -0.33
C GLU A 294 5.60 -5.22 0.80
N GLY A 295 6.13 -6.39 0.43
CA GLY A 295 6.69 -7.34 1.38
C GLY A 295 5.70 -7.70 2.51
N ASN A 296 6.09 -7.39 3.74
CA ASN A 296 5.32 -7.62 4.97
C ASN A 296 4.95 -6.33 5.69
N LEU A 297 4.79 -5.22 4.96
CA LEU A 297 4.38 -3.93 5.52
C LEU A 297 2.86 -3.90 5.83
N ASN A 298 2.39 -4.86 6.62
CA ASN A 298 0.97 -5.15 6.85
C ASN A 298 0.54 -5.00 8.32
N ASN A 299 1.44 -4.58 9.21
CA ASN A 299 1.17 -4.36 10.63
C ASN A 299 1.03 -2.86 10.96
N LEU A 300 0.89 -2.52 12.25
CA LEU A 300 0.68 -1.14 12.73
C LEU A 300 1.81 -0.16 12.40
N ILE A 301 2.99 -0.66 12.04
CA ILE A 301 4.14 0.16 11.61
C ILE A 301 4.21 0.22 10.09
N GLY A 302 4.12 -0.94 9.43
CA GLY A 302 4.32 -1.07 7.99
C GLY A 302 3.18 -0.54 7.13
N LEU A 303 1.92 -0.69 7.57
CA LEU A 303 0.78 -0.17 6.82
C LEU A 303 0.87 1.36 6.66
N PRO A 304 1.13 2.15 7.72
CA PRO A 304 1.45 3.59 7.61
C PRO A 304 2.51 3.91 6.55
N GLN A 305 3.61 3.16 6.50
CA GLN A 305 4.67 3.37 5.51
C GLN A 305 4.19 3.16 4.07
N THR A 306 3.31 2.19 3.84
CA THR A 306 2.68 2.00 2.52
C THR A 306 1.78 3.20 2.18
N ILE A 307 0.97 3.67 3.14
CA ILE A 307 0.05 4.80 2.93
C ILE A 307 0.80 6.09 2.64
N PHE A 308 1.94 6.33 3.29
CA PHE A 308 2.78 7.51 3.05
C PHE A 308 3.30 7.62 1.62
N ARG A 309 3.44 6.50 0.90
CA ARG A 309 3.77 6.47 -0.52
C ARG A 309 2.61 6.82 -1.44
N MET A 310 1.40 7.00 -0.89
CA MET A 310 0.23 7.41 -1.67
C MET A 310 0.43 8.81 -2.23
N THR A 311 0.43 8.90 -3.55
CA THR A 311 0.43 10.14 -4.32
C THR A 311 -0.81 10.24 -5.18
N GLY A 312 -1.09 11.44 -5.70
CA GLY A 312 -2.20 11.69 -6.62
C GLY A 312 -2.04 11.06 -8.02
N GLN A 313 -1.00 10.24 -8.24
CA GLN A 313 -0.91 9.41 -9.45
C GLN A 313 -1.63 8.06 -9.29
N HIS A 314 -1.86 7.60 -8.06
CA HIS A 314 -2.55 6.35 -7.82
C HIS A 314 -4.05 6.52 -8.01
N GLU A 315 -4.68 5.50 -8.56
CA GLU A 315 -6.11 5.45 -8.84
C GLU A 315 -6.83 4.44 -7.95
N ILE A 316 -6.10 3.55 -7.29
CA ILE A 316 -6.61 2.58 -6.31
C ILE A 316 -5.48 2.10 -5.39
N ALA A 317 -5.80 1.74 -4.14
CA ALA A 317 -4.83 1.12 -3.23
C ALA A 317 -5.27 -0.26 -2.73
N VAL A 318 -4.32 -1.20 -2.66
CA VAL A 318 -4.51 -2.58 -2.17
C VAL A 318 -3.65 -2.79 -0.93
N LEU A 319 -4.28 -2.73 0.23
CA LEU A 319 -3.61 -2.71 1.52
C LEU A 319 -3.80 -4.04 2.26
N GLU A 320 -2.70 -4.76 2.47
CA GLU A 320 -2.68 -5.98 3.27
C GLU A 320 -2.68 -5.65 4.77
N MET A 321 -3.50 -6.36 5.55
CA MET A 321 -3.64 -6.19 7.00
C MET A 321 -3.38 -7.50 7.74
N GLY A 322 -2.24 -7.55 8.43
CA GLY A 322 -1.81 -8.63 9.31
C GLY A 322 -2.11 -8.32 10.77
N THR A 323 -2.24 -9.36 11.57
CA THR A 323 -2.51 -9.24 13.01
C THR A 323 -1.94 -10.43 13.76
N ASN A 324 -1.47 -10.18 14.98
CA ASN A 324 -1.00 -11.15 15.96
C ASN A 324 -1.83 -11.12 17.25
N THR A 325 -2.43 -9.97 17.59
CA THR A 325 -3.19 -9.76 18.83
C THR A 325 -4.49 -8.99 18.56
N ARG A 326 -5.41 -9.01 19.54
CA ARG A 326 -6.72 -8.37 19.40
C ARG A 326 -6.63 -6.85 19.20
N GLY A 327 -7.49 -6.31 18.34
CA GLY A 327 -7.67 -4.89 18.07
C GLY A 327 -6.76 -4.30 17.00
N GLU A 328 -5.82 -5.07 16.45
CA GLU A 328 -4.91 -4.59 15.41
C GLU A 328 -5.63 -4.40 14.08
N ILE A 329 -6.50 -5.33 13.65
CA ILE A 329 -7.28 -5.18 12.42
C ILE A 329 -8.22 -3.98 12.52
N LYS A 330 -8.88 -3.79 13.66
CA LYS A 330 -9.66 -2.59 13.93
C LYS A 330 -8.83 -1.33 13.71
N ARG A 331 -7.65 -1.26 14.32
CA ARG A 331 -6.77 -0.08 14.19
C ARG A 331 -6.26 0.10 12.76
N LEU A 332 -5.82 -0.96 12.07
CA LEU A 332 -5.39 -0.90 10.68
C LEU A 332 -6.51 -0.43 9.74
N THR A 333 -7.75 -0.86 10.01
CA THR A 333 -8.93 -0.44 9.26
C THR A 333 -9.24 1.04 9.52
N GLN A 334 -9.14 1.51 10.76
CA GLN A 334 -9.27 2.94 11.08
C GLN A 334 -8.23 3.79 10.34
N ILE A 335 -6.99 3.32 10.24
CA ILE A 335 -5.92 4.03 9.51
C ILE A 335 -6.23 4.07 8.01
N ALA A 336 -6.52 2.92 7.40
CA ALA A 336 -6.70 2.79 5.96
C ALA A 336 -8.03 3.34 5.43
N SER A 337 -9.08 3.32 6.25
CA SER A 337 -10.48 3.62 5.89
C SER A 337 -10.91 2.94 4.57
N PRO A 338 -10.94 1.60 4.50
CA PRO A 338 -11.22 0.88 3.26
C PRO A 338 -12.64 1.12 2.72
N ASP A 339 -12.75 1.16 1.40
CA ASP A 339 -14.00 1.12 0.64
C ASP A 339 -14.43 -0.32 0.34
N ILE A 340 -13.48 -1.25 0.26
CA ILE A 340 -13.71 -2.67 0.00
C ILE A 340 -12.92 -3.48 1.02
N GLY A 341 -13.59 -4.39 1.73
CA GLY A 341 -12.96 -5.31 2.67
C GLY A 341 -12.99 -6.74 2.14
N LEU A 342 -11.87 -7.45 2.17
CA LEU A 342 -11.77 -8.87 1.87
C LEU A 342 -11.19 -9.63 3.06
N ILE A 343 -11.89 -10.67 3.51
CA ILE A 343 -11.33 -11.69 4.41
C ILE A 343 -11.15 -12.97 3.58
N THR A 344 -9.90 -13.39 3.34
CA THR A 344 -9.62 -14.55 2.48
C THR A 344 -10.11 -15.87 3.10
N ASN A 345 -9.84 -16.07 4.40
CA ASN A 345 -10.26 -17.21 5.21
C ASN A 345 -9.95 -16.97 6.70
N VAL A 346 -10.56 -17.78 7.55
CA VAL A 346 -10.29 -17.92 8.98
C VAL A 346 -9.82 -19.35 9.26
N GLY A 347 -8.64 -19.47 9.87
CA GLY A 347 -8.04 -20.76 10.21
C GLY A 347 -7.08 -20.63 11.39
N PRO A 348 -6.51 -21.76 11.88
CA PRO A 348 -5.67 -21.82 13.08
C PRO A 348 -4.30 -21.16 12.85
N ALA A 349 -4.26 -19.84 12.92
CA ALA A 349 -3.05 -19.03 12.84
C ALA A 349 -3.01 -18.06 14.03
N HIS A 350 -1.81 -17.77 14.55
CA HIS A 350 -1.62 -16.85 15.68
C HIS A 350 -2.40 -17.27 16.95
N LEU A 351 -2.60 -18.57 17.16
CA LEU A 351 -3.35 -19.09 18.32
C LEU A 351 -2.72 -18.73 19.66
N ALA A 352 -1.40 -18.48 19.71
CA ALA A 352 -0.74 -17.96 20.90
C ALA A 352 -1.30 -16.61 21.36
N GLY A 353 -1.68 -15.73 20.42
CA GLY A 353 -2.25 -14.40 20.73
C GLY A 353 -3.77 -14.39 20.87
N PHE A 354 -4.47 -15.28 20.17
CA PHE A 354 -5.94 -15.29 20.11
C PHE A 354 -6.62 -16.39 20.92
N GLY A 355 -5.90 -17.45 21.28
CA GLY A 355 -6.41 -18.63 21.98
C GLY A 355 -7.22 -19.58 21.08
N THR A 356 -8.27 -19.08 20.41
CA THR A 356 -9.19 -19.94 19.63
C THR A 356 -9.45 -19.40 18.22
N ILE A 357 -9.87 -20.29 17.31
CA ILE A 357 -10.24 -19.93 15.93
C ILE A 357 -11.42 -18.96 15.90
N ALA A 358 -12.37 -19.07 16.84
CA ALA A 358 -13.50 -18.14 16.93
C ALA A 358 -13.02 -16.70 17.15
N VAL A 359 -12.03 -16.51 18.03
CA VAL A 359 -11.41 -15.21 18.30
C VAL A 359 -10.63 -14.70 17.09
N VAL A 360 -9.96 -15.59 16.35
CA VAL A 360 -9.31 -15.22 15.07
C VAL A 360 -10.35 -14.70 14.07
N GLY A 361 -11.55 -15.29 14.06
CA GLY A 361 -12.68 -14.84 13.25
C GLY A 361 -13.22 -13.47 13.68
N GLU A 362 -13.40 -13.24 14.99
CA GLU A 362 -13.79 -11.94 15.55
C GLU A 362 -12.82 -10.84 15.14
N GLU A 363 -11.52 -11.05 15.36
CA GLU A 363 -10.47 -10.09 15.01
C GLU A 363 -10.48 -9.74 13.52
N LYS A 364 -10.64 -10.74 12.64
CA LYS A 364 -10.69 -10.49 11.19
C LYS A 364 -11.98 -9.79 10.78
N GLY A 365 -13.08 -10.09 11.47
CA GLY A 365 -14.38 -9.45 11.27
C GLY A 365 -14.35 -7.94 11.51
N ASP A 366 -13.42 -7.45 12.35
CA ASP A 366 -13.24 -6.01 12.56
C ASP A 366 -12.95 -5.25 11.26
N LEU A 367 -12.43 -5.89 10.21
CA LEU A 367 -12.31 -5.28 8.89
C LEU A 367 -13.68 -4.84 8.35
N PHE A 368 -14.68 -5.71 8.39
CA PHE A 368 -16.02 -5.38 7.92
C PHE A 368 -16.72 -4.38 8.84
N PHE A 369 -16.47 -4.42 10.15
CA PHE A 369 -17.15 -3.53 11.10
C PHE A 369 -16.60 -2.11 11.13
N ASN A 370 -15.35 -1.91 10.70
CA ASN A 370 -14.68 -0.61 10.78
C ASN A 370 -14.37 0.01 9.42
N MET A 371 -14.74 -0.65 8.30
CA MET A 371 -14.68 -0.02 6.98
C MET A 371 -15.79 1.02 6.81
N ILE A 372 -15.73 1.82 5.75
CA ILE A 372 -16.73 2.90 5.56
C ILE A 372 -18.15 2.31 5.42
N PRO A 373 -19.21 2.98 5.90
CA PRO A 373 -20.57 2.44 5.88
C PRO A 373 -21.11 2.07 4.49
N SER A 374 -20.66 2.76 3.43
CA SER A 374 -21.03 2.48 2.04
C SER A 374 -20.13 1.43 1.37
N GLY A 375 -19.27 0.76 2.14
CA GLY A 375 -18.26 -0.16 1.62
C GLY A 375 -18.86 -1.44 1.02
N ILE A 376 -17.98 -2.27 0.47
CA ILE A 376 -18.33 -3.57 -0.08
C ILE A 376 -17.57 -4.66 0.66
N ALA A 377 -18.30 -5.60 1.27
CA ALA A 377 -17.70 -6.80 1.86
C ALA A 377 -17.53 -7.88 0.79
N VAL A 378 -16.32 -8.40 0.63
CA VAL A 378 -16.03 -9.55 -0.22
C VAL A 378 -15.97 -10.80 0.64
N VAL A 379 -16.92 -11.72 0.42
CA VAL A 379 -17.26 -12.81 1.35
C VAL A 379 -16.96 -14.17 0.74
N ASN A 380 -16.16 -14.96 1.45
CA ASN A 380 -15.96 -16.38 1.14
C ASN A 380 -17.13 -17.20 1.70
N LEU A 381 -18.01 -17.73 0.84
CA LEU A 381 -19.17 -18.52 1.30
C LEU A 381 -18.80 -19.94 1.76
N ASP A 382 -17.57 -20.38 1.50
CA ASP A 382 -17.08 -21.69 1.96
C ASP A 382 -16.44 -21.62 3.37
N ASP A 383 -16.39 -20.44 3.98
CA ASP A 383 -15.82 -20.21 5.31
C ASP A 383 -16.88 -19.65 6.26
N GLU A 384 -17.30 -20.49 7.23
CA GLU A 384 -18.37 -20.17 8.17
C GLU A 384 -18.05 -18.93 9.03
N ALA A 385 -16.81 -18.75 9.46
CA ALA A 385 -16.43 -17.61 10.28
C ALA A 385 -16.44 -16.29 9.47
N VAL A 386 -16.07 -16.35 8.19
CA VAL A 386 -16.22 -15.20 7.27
C VAL A 386 -17.69 -14.88 7.03
N CYS A 387 -18.55 -15.90 6.86
CA CYS A 387 -20.00 -15.71 6.73
C CYS A 387 -20.59 -15.05 7.98
N ASN A 388 -20.25 -15.55 9.18
CA ASN A 388 -20.72 -14.99 10.45
C ASN A 388 -20.28 -13.53 10.65
N ALA A 389 -19.06 -13.18 10.24
CA ALA A 389 -18.60 -11.80 10.24
C ALA A 389 -19.39 -10.93 9.24
N ALA A 390 -19.66 -11.47 8.06
CA ALA A 390 -20.43 -10.79 7.02
C ALA A 390 -21.91 -10.61 7.40
N ASP A 391 -22.52 -11.48 8.20
CA ASP A 391 -23.94 -11.36 8.58
C ASP A 391 -24.26 -10.09 9.35
N ARG A 392 -23.27 -9.56 10.09
CA ARG A 392 -23.36 -8.28 10.78
C ARG A 392 -23.12 -7.07 9.84
N TRP A 393 -22.67 -7.30 8.61
CA TRP A 393 -22.50 -6.27 7.58
C TRP A 393 -23.81 -6.01 6.84
N SER A 394 -24.31 -4.77 6.90
CA SER A 394 -25.57 -4.36 6.26
C SER A 394 -25.40 -3.75 4.87
N GLY A 395 -24.16 -3.46 4.45
CA GLY A 395 -23.87 -2.88 3.14
C GLY A 395 -23.83 -3.92 2.01
N ARG A 396 -23.33 -3.51 0.85
CA ARG A 396 -23.21 -4.37 -0.32
C ARG A 396 -22.23 -5.52 -0.05
N ARG A 397 -22.56 -6.71 -0.56
CA ARG A 397 -21.69 -7.89 -0.53
C ARG A 397 -21.35 -8.32 -1.97
N VAL A 398 -20.16 -8.85 -2.15
CA VAL A 398 -19.76 -9.63 -3.33
C VAL A 398 -19.20 -10.95 -2.83
N THR A 399 -19.67 -12.06 -3.37
CA THR A 399 -19.45 -13.39 -2.82
C THR A 399 -18.58 -14.24 -3.72
N PHE A 400 -17.81 -15.16 -3.13
CA PHE A 400 -17.13 -16.21 -3.87
C PHE A 400 -17.21 -17.57 -3.19
N SER A 401 -17.19 -18.63 -3.99
CA SER A 401 -17.27 -20.02 -3.52
C SER A 401 -16.79 -21.01 -4.60
N MET A 402 -16.26 -22.14 -4.16
CA MET A 402 -16.04 -23.33 -4.99
C MET A 402 -17.36 -23.96 -5.47
N ARG A 403 -18.47 -23.65 -4.80
CA ARG A 403 -19.82 -24.10 -5.16
C ARG A 403 -20.48 -23.08 -6.07
N ALA A 404 -21.40 -23.55 -6.91
CA ALA A 404 -22.22 -22.66 -7.75
C ALA A 404 -23.13 -21.78 -6.88
N GLY A 405 -23.46 -20.57 -7.37
CA GLY A 405 -24.42 -19.65 -6.75
C GLY A 405 -23.81 -18.42 -6.07
N ALA A 406 -22.48 -18.30 -6.03
CA ALA A 406 -21.79 -17.07 -5.66
C ALA A 406 -21.62 -16.12 -6.86
N ASP A 407 -21.30 -14.84 -6.61
CA ASP A 407 -21.01 -13.86 -7.67
C ASP A 407 -19.78 -14.26 -8.50
N VAL A 408 -18.81 -14.91 -7.84
CA VAL A 408 -17.64 -15.53 -8.46
C VAL A 408 -17.52 -16.99 -7.99
N SER A 409 -17.54 -17.92 -8.93
CA SER A 409 -17.29 -19.34 -8.63
C SER A 409 -16.43 -19.99 -9.70
N VAL A 410 -16.11 -21.26 -9.55
CA VAL A 410 -15.31 -22.02 -10.53
C VAL A 410 -15.95 -23.35 -10.89
N ASN A 411 -15.66 -23.84 -12.10
CA ASN A 411 -15.92 -25.23 -12.48
C ASN A 411 -14.79 -25.78 -13.37
N ASP A 412 -14.89 -27.05 -13.76
CA ASP A 412 -13.94 -27.73 -14.66
C ASP A 412 -12.46 -27.60 -14.24
N ILE A 413 -12.19 -27.72 -12.94
CA ILE A 413 -10.84 -27.62 -12.39
C ILE A 413 -9.99 -28.79 -12.88
N ARG A 414 -8.87 -28.48 -13.52
CA ARG A 414 -7.86 -29.42 -14.01
C ARG A 414 -6.50 -29.12 -13.37
N LYS A 415 -5.97 -30.11 -12.65
CA LYS A 415 -4.63 -30.06 -12.03
C LYS A 415 -3.62 -30.55 -13.08
N ASN A 416 -2.79 -29.66 -13.62
CA ASN A 416 -1.88 -29.97 -14.73
C ASN A 416 -0.45 -30.30 -14.27
N GLY A 417 -0.28 -30.76 -13.03
CA GLY A 417 1.01 -31.01 -12.39
C GLY A 417 1.84 -29.71 -12.29
N ALA A 418 3.13 -29.78 -12.63
CA ALA A 418 4.03 -28.62 -12.59
C ALA A 418 3.65 -27.47 -13.55
N ARG A 419 2.75 -27.70 -14.52
CA ARG A 419 2.29 -26.65 -15.45
C ARG A 419 1.26 -25.71 -14.83
N GLY A 420 0.77 -26.00 -13.62
CA GLY A 420 -0.21 -25.19 -12.92
C GLY A 420 -1.63 -25.76 -12.96
N THR A 421 -2.63 -24.89 -12.95
CA THR A 421 -4.04 -25.25 -12.81
C THR A 421 -4.89 -24.51 -13.83
N SER A 422 -5.80 -25.23 -14.49
CA SER A 422 -6.79 -24.64 -15.39
C SER A 422 -8.20 -24.79 -14.82
N PHE A 423 -9.07 -23.82 -15.02
CA PHE A 423 -10.47 -23.86 -14.61
C PHE A 423 -11.28 -22.84 -15.40
N ASN A 424 -12.62 -22.93 -15.38
CA ASN A 424 -13.45 -21.80 -15.81
C ASN A 424 -13.85 -20.98 -14.59
N LEU A 425 -13.61 -19.68 -14.66
CA LEU A 425 -14.05 -18.69 -13.70
C LEU A 425 -15.43 -18.19 -14.13
N LEU A 426 -16.43 -18.42 -13.29
CA LEU A 426 -17.82 -18.05 -13.54
C LEU A 426 -18.09 -16.68 -12.92
N MET A 427 -18.43 -15.69 -13.75
CA MET A 427 -18.69 -14.31 -13.35
C MET A 427 -19.72 -13.68 -14.29
N GLY A 428 -20.69 -12.94 -13.74
CA GLY A 428 -21.68 -12.21 -14.56
C GLY A 428 -22.50 -13.10 -15.50
N GLY A 429 -22.71 -14.37 -15.13
CA GLY A 429 -23.43 -15.35 -15.96
C GLY A 429 -22.60 -15.97 -17.10
N CYS A 430 -21.33 -15.61 -17.24
CA CYS A 430 -20.42 -16.11 -18.27
C CYS A 430 -19.30 -16.97 -17.65
N ALA A 431 -18.71 -17.84 -18.48
CA ALA A 431 -17.56 -18.67 -18.12
C ALA A 431 -16.29 -18.16 -18.82
N TYR A 432 -15.27 -17.83 -18.03
CA TYR A 432 -13.97 -17.35 -18.50
C TYR A 432 -12.89 -18.38 -18.23
N LYS A 433 -12.27 -18.91 -19.29
CA LYS A 433 -11.20 -19.90 -19.13
C LYS A 433 -9.94 -19.25 -18.54
N VAL A 434 -9.45 -19.80 -17.45
CA VAL A 434 -8.24 -19.35 -16.75
C VAL A 434 -7.24 -20.50 -16.70
N ASP A 435 -6.01 -20.21 -17.09
CA ASP A 435 -4.84 -21.10 -17.09
C ASP A 435 -3.74 -20.45 -16.23
N MET A 436 -3.71 -20.79 -14.95
CA MET A 436 -2.77 -20.23 -13.98
C MET A 436 -1.51 -21.08 -13.87
N LYS A 437 -0.34 -20.42 -13.87
CA LYS A 437 0.97 -21.06 -13.66
C LYS A 437 1.27 -21.42 -12.20
N VAL A 438 0.24 -21.50 -11.36
CA VAL A 438 0.35 -21.87 -9.95
C VAL A 438 -0.53 -23.08 -9.64
N VAL A 439 -0.10 -23.86 -8.66
CA VAL A 439 -0.77 -25.10 -8.25
C VAL A 439 -1.49 -24.95 -6.91
N GLY A 440 -2.35 -25.93 -6.62
CA GLY A 440 -3.01 -26.06 -5.32
C GLY A 440 -4.38 -25.38 -5.28
N ILE A 441 -5.32 -26.02 -4.60
CA ILE A 441 -6.70 -25.52 -4.44
C ILE A 441 -6.72 -24.17 -3.72
N SER A 442 -5.81 -23.94 -2.78
CA SER A 442 -5.65 -22.65 -2.09
C SER A 442 -5.40 -21.49 -3.05
N ASN A 443 -4.70 -21.71 -4.16
CA ASN A 443 -4.50 -20.68 -5.18
C ASN A 443 -5.72 -20.42 -6.05
N ILE A 444 -6.62 -21.41 -6.21
CA ILE A 444 -7.93 -21.19 -6.83
C ILE A 444 -8.80 -20.31 -5.92
N TYR A 445 -8.80 -20.55 -4.60
CA TYR A 445 -9.46 -19.65 -3.64
C TYR A 445 -8.89 -18.23 -3.69
N ASN A 446 -7.56 -18.08 -3.73
CA ASN A 446 -6.92 -16.77 -3.86
C ASN A 446 -7.32 -16.07 -5.18
N ALA A 447 -7.44 -16.83 -6.28
CA ALA A 447 -7.87 -16.31 -7.58
C ALA A 447 -9.34 -15.86 -7.57
N MET A 448 -10.23 -16.66 -6.96
CA MET A 448 -11.64 -16.28 -6.77
C MET A 448 -11.77 -15.06 -5.88
N ALA A 449 -11.02 -14.98 -4.78
CA ALA A 449 -11.02 -13.83 -3.88
C ALA A 449 -10.53 -12.56 -4.59
N ALA A 450 -9.45 -12.66 -5.38
CA ALA A 450 -8.95 -11.56 -6.20
C ALA A 450 -9.97 -11.14 -7.28
N ALA A 451 -10.58 -12.10 -7.97
CA ALA A 451 -11.59 -11.84 -8.97
C ALA A 451 -12.84 -11.17 -8.38
N ALA A 452 -13.39 -11.69 -7.28
CA ALA A 452 -14.53 -11.11 -6.58
C ALA A 452 -14.23 -9.68 -6.09
N THR A 453 -13.02 -9.44 -5.61
CA THR A 453 -12.60 -8.09 -5.22
C THR A 453 -12.48 -7.17 -6.43
N ALA A 454 -11.94 -7.64 -7.55
CA ALA A 454 -11.89 -6.87 -8.80
C ALA A 454 -13.30 -6.57 -9.37
N VAL A 455 -14.24 -7.51 -9.24
CA VAL A 455 -15.66 -7.28 -9.56
C VAL A 455 -16.24 -6.18 -8.66
N ALA A 456 -15.95 -6.20 -7.35
CA ALA A 456 -16.35 -5.12 -6.44
C ALA A 456 -15.76 -3.76 -6.83
N CYS A 457 -14.55 -3.73 -7.40
CA CYS A 457 -13.92 -2.52 -7.95
C CYS A 457 -14.49 -2.05 -9.30
N GLY A 458 -15.39 -2.83 -9.91
CA GLY A 458 -15.94 -2.56 -11.24
C GLY A 458 -14.97 -2.84 -12.39
N SER A 459 -13.99 -3.74 -12.20
CA SER A 459 -13.10 -4.16 -13.29
C SER A 459 -13.83 -4.98 -14.35
N ARG A 460 -13.38 -4.85 -15.60
CA ARG A 460 -13.92 -5.66 -16.70
C ARG A 460 -13.54 -7.14 -16.53
N PHE A 461 -14.46 -8.05 -16.83
CA PHE A 461 -14.24 -9.48 -16.65
C PHE A 461 -13.07 -10.02 -17.51
N GLU A 462 -12.85 -9.46 -18.70
CA GLU A 462 -11.71 -9.80 -19.55
C GLU A 462 -10.37 -9.40 -18.92
N SER A 463 -10.34 -8.28 -18.19
CA SER A 463 -9.15 -7.83 -17.45
C SER A 463 -8.87 -8.75 -16.26
N ILE A 464 -9.92 -9.24 -15.59
CA ILE A 464 -9.80 -10.24 -14.51
C ILE A 464 -9.19 -11.54 -15.06
N GLN A 465 -9.77 -12.08 -16.14
CA GLN A 465 -9.26 -13.29 -16.79
C GLN A 465 -7.80 -13.12 -17.22
N ARG A 466 -7.48 -12.02 -17.91
CA ARG A 466 -6.12 -11.74 -18.39
C ARG A 466 -5.12 -11.57 -17.25
N GLY A 467 -5.50 -10.86 -16.17
CA GLY A 467 -4.65 -10.68 -15.00
C GLY A 467 -4.30 -12.01 -14.34
N LEU A 468 -5.29 -12.90 -14.14
CA LEU A 468 -5.05 -14.23 -13.58
C LEU A 468 -4.18 -15.12 -14.47
N ASN A 469 -4.35 -15.05 -15.80
CA ASN A 469 -3.50 -15.79 -16.75
C ASN A 469 -2.04 -15.31 -16.77
N LEU A 470 -1.80 -14.04 -16.47
CA LEU A 470 -0.45 -13.45 -16.42
C LEU A 470 0.23 -13.61 -15.05
N PHE A 471 -0.52 -13.97 -14.01
CA PHE A 471 0.00 -14.09 -12.67
C PHE A 471 1.12 -15.15 -12.58
N GLN A 472 2.18 -14.80 -11.86
CA GLN A 472 3.30 -15.68 -11.52
C GLN A 472 3.35 -15.89 -10.01
N ALA A 473 3.90 -17.04 -9.60
CA ALA A 473 4.05 -17.35 -8.17
C ALA A 473 4.86 -16.26 -7.44
N VAL A 474 4.43 -15.96 -6.22
CA VAL A 474 5.20 -15.10 -5.31
C VAL A 474 6.30 -15.95 -4.69
N GLY A 475 7.55 -15.47 -4.72
CA GLY A 475 8.70 -16.21 -4.20
C GLY A 475 8.46 -16.76 -2.78
N GLY A 476 8.75 -18.05 -2.59
CA GLY A 476 8.56 -18.74 -1.31
C GLY A 476 7.09 -19.01 -0.90
N ARG A 477 6.12 -18.88 -1.83
CA ARG A 477 4.69 -19.15 -1.59
C ARG A 477 4.14 -20.11 -2.64
N MET A 478 4.22 -21.41 -2.37
CA MET A 478 3.86 -22.49 -3.31
C MET A 478 4.49 -22.31 -4.70
N GLU A 479 5.73 -21.80 -4.74
CA GLU A 479 6.49 -21.58 -5.95
C GLU A 479 7.07 -22.91 -6.44
N ILE A 480 6.71 -23.34 -7.65
CA ILE A 480 7.30 -24.54 -8.27
C ILE A 480 8.51 -24.14 -9.10
N ILE A 481 9.64 -24.74 -8.80
CA ILE A 481 10.90 -24.55 -9.51
C ILE A 481 11.32 -25.90 -10.10
N LYS A 482 11.51 -25.96 -11.42
CA LYS A 482 12.11 -27.12 -12.08
C LYS A 482 13.62 -27.04 -11.91
N LEU A 483 14.24 -28.09 -11.39
CA LEU A 483 15.69 -28.18 -11.20
C LEU A 483 16.37 -28.73 -12.47
N GLN A 484 17.68 -28.52 -12.65
CA GLN A 484 18.38 -28.96 -13.87
C GLN A 484 18.41 -30.48 -14.03
N ASN A 485 18.41 -31.24 -12.93
CA ASN A 485 18.28 -32.69 -12.96
C ASN A 485 16.85 -33.18 -13.31
N GLY A 486 15.90 -32.26 -13.53
CA GLY A 486 14.52 -32.54 -13.89
C GLY A 486 13.61 -32.91 -12.72
N ALA A 487 14.05 -32.74 -11.47
CA ALA A 487 13.20 -32.76 -10.29
C ALA A 487 12.46 -31.43 -10.11
N TYR A 488 11.48 -31.38 -9.21
CA TYR A 488 10.70 -30.19 -8.89
C TYR A 488 10.82 -29.81 -7.42
N LEU A 489 11.00 -28.53 -7.14
CA LEU A 489 10.99 -27.95 -5.80
C LEU A 489 9.73 -27.11 -5.62
N ILE A 490 8.91 -27.44 -4.61
CA ILE A 490 7.87 -26.59 -4.07
C ILE A 490 8.50 -25.74 -2.95
N ASN A 491 8.84 -24.51 -3.29
CA ASN A 491 9.34 -23.51 -2.36
C ASN A 491 8.16 -22.80 -1.68
N ASP A 492 7.83 -23.21 -0.45
CA ASP A 492 6.76 -22.64 0.36
C ASP A 492 7.29 -22.18 1.75
N THR A 493 8.45 -21.54 1.71
CA THR A 493 9.30 -21.23 2.86
C THR A 493 8.95 -19.94 3.59
N TYR A 494 8.01 -19.13 3.07
CA TYR A 494 7.73 -17.82 3.64
C TYR A 494 7.17 -17.89 5.07
N ASN A 495 6.17 -18.74 5.30
CA ASN A 495 5.59 -18.96 6.62
C ASN A 495 4.84 -20.30 6.69
N ALA A 496 4.51 -20.76 7.91
CA ALA A 496 3.75 -21.99 8.12
C ALA A 496 2.73 -21.86 9.26
N ASN A 497 1.58 -22.48 9.02
CA ASN A 497 0.53 -22.77 10.01
C ASN A 497 -0.12 -24.12 9.62
N PRO A 498 -0.88 -24.78 10.51
CA PRO A 498 -1.42 -26.12 10.26
C PRO A 498 -2.21 -26.26 8.96
N ALA A 499 -3.06 -25.27 8.65
CA ALA A 499 -3.85 -25.28 7.42
C ALA A 499 -2.96 -25.19 6.17
N SER A 500 -2.00 -24.26 6.14
CA SER A 500 -1.09 -24.10 5.00
C SER A 500 -0.16 -25.29 4.81
N VAL A 501 0.33 -25.92 5.89
CA VAL A 501 1.18 -27.12 5.78
C VAL A 501 0.38 -28.30 5.22
N ARG A 502 -0.86 -28.48 5.70
CA ARG A 502 -1.78 -29.47 5.13
C ARG A 502 -1.96 -29.29 3.63
N GLU A 503 -2.23 -28.07 3.17
CA GLU A 503 -2.43 -27.79 1.74
C GLU A 503 -1.16 -28.02 0.91
N ALA A 504 0.02 -27.67 1.44
CA ALA A 504 1.29 -27.95 0.78
C ALA A 504 1.54 -29.46 0.62
N LEU A 505 1.26 -30.24 1.67
CA LEU A 505 1.38 -31.71 1.66
C LEU A 505 0.39 -32.38 0.69
N LEU A 506 -0.86 -31.92 0.64
CA LEU A 506 -1.85 -32.42 -0.31
C LEU A 506 -1.50 -32.05 -1.76
N THR A 507 -1.02 -30.83 -1.98
CA THR A 507 -0.55 -30.39 -3.30
C THR A 507 0.64 -31.23 -3.76
N LEU A 508 1.59 -31.51 -2.87
CA LEU A 508 2.71 -32.41 -3.14
C LEU A 508 2.22 -33.81 -3.51
N LYS A 509 1.27 -34.37 -2.74
CA LYS A 509 0.68 -35.69 -3.00
C LYS A 509 0.05 -35.76 -4.39
N ASP A 510 -0.71 -34.74 -4.77
CA ASP A 510 -1.36 -34.68 -6.09
C ASP A 510 -0.34 -34.49 -7.22
N ALA A 511 0.69 -33.67 -7.00
CA ALA A 511 1.66 -33.29 -8.03
C ALA A 511 2.69 -34.39 -8.31
N ARG A 512 3.13 -35.12 -7.28
CA ARG A 512 4.19 -36.14 -7.42
C ARG A 512 3.76 -37.35 -8.24
N ASN A 513 2.47 -37.64 -8.30
CA ASN A 513 1.94 -38.86 -8.91
C ASN A 513 2.68 -40.10 -8.37
N ALA A 514 3.37 -40.88 -9.22
CA ALA A 514 4.14 -42.06 -8.82
C ALA A 514 5.61 -41.76 -8.42
N HIS A 515 6.07 -40.51 -8.51
CA HIS A 515 7.45 -40.13 -8.22
C HIS A 515 7.72 -40.00 -6.71
N SER A 516 9.01 -40.01 -6.34
CA SER A 516 9.44 -39.86 -4.96
C SER A 516 9.19 -38.44 -4.46
N ALA A 517 8.98 -38.30 -3.15
CA ALA A 517 8.78 -37.02 -2.49
C ALA A 517 9.70 -36.85 -1.28
N PHE A 518 10.41 -35.73 -1.23
CA PHE A 518 11.29 -35.35 -0.12
C PHE A 518 10.72 -34.12 0.57
N VAL A 519 10.48 -34.19 1.87
CA VAL A 519 9.75 -33.14 2.59
C VAL A 519 10.60 -32.54 3.69
N PHE A 520 10.84 -31.24 3.62
CA PHE A 520 11.56 -30.46 4.62
C PHE A 520 10.57 -29.58 5.38
N LEU A 521 10.37 -29.85 6.67
CA LEU A 521 9.47 -29.10 7.54
C LEU A 521 10.23 -28.46 8.70
N GLY A 522 10.06 -27.14 8.84
CA GLY A 522 10.36 -26.41 10.06
C GLY A 522 9.10 -26.24 10.93
N ASP A 523 9.29 -25.97 12.22
CA ASP A 523 8.19 -25.73 13.15
C ASP A 523 7.17 -24.68 12.67
N MET A 524 5.91 -24.94 13.03
CA MET A 524 4.80 -24.01 12.97
C MET A 524 4.74 -23.22 14.29
N LEU A 525 5.12 -21.94 14.25
CA LEU A 525 5.21 -21.09 15.43
C LEU A 525 3.88 -20.39 15.72
N GLU A 526 3.80 -19.73 16.88
CA GLU A 526 2.64 -18.93 17.30
C GLU A 526 1.35 -19.77 17.52
N LEU A 527 1.52 -21.06 17.84
CA LEU A 527 0.42 -21.98 18.14
C LEU A 527 0.08 -22.10 19.63
N GLY A 528 0.94 -21.61 20.53
CA GLY A 528 0.75 -21.72 21.98
C GLY A 528 0.61 -23.17 22.45
N GLU A 529 -0.30 -23.42 23.39
CA GLU A 529 -0.59 -24.76 23.93
C GLU A 529 -1.04 -25.79 22.89
N ALA A 530 -1.56 -25.34 21.73
CA ALA A 530 -1.96 -26.25 20.65
C ALA A 530 -0.77 -26.77 19.82
N ALA A 531 0.44 -26.26 20.03
CA ALA A 531 1.60 -26.60 19.20
C ALA A 531 1.90 -28.11 19.16
N PRO A 532 1.98 -28.86 20.28
CA PRO A 532 2.31 -30.29 20.23
C PRO A 532 1.27 -31.09 19.43
N GLU A 533 -0.01 -30.88 19.70
CA GLU A 533 -1.09 -31.60 19.02
C GLU A 533 -1.09 -31.35 17.51
N MET A 534 -0.93 -30.09 17.11
CA MET A 534 -0.94 -29.70 15.69
C MET A 534 0.28 -30.25 14.94
N HIS A 535 1.47 -30.22 15.54
CA HIS A 535 2.66 -30.84 14.95
C HIS A 535 2.52 -32.35 14.80
N ARG A 536 1.96 -33.03 15.80
CA ARG A 536 1.67 -34.48 15.72
C ARG A 536 0.72 -34.79 14.56
N LYS A 537 -0.38 -34.03 14.43
CA LYS A 537 -1.36 -34.18 13.34
C LYS A 537 -0.72 -33.95 11.95
N ILE A 538 0.17 -32.97 11.82
CA ILE A 538 0.93 -32.75 10.57
C ILE A 538 1.85 -33.93 10.29
N GLY A 539 2.52 -34.49 11.30
CA GLY A 539 3.29 -35.73 11.16
C GLY A 539 2.46 -36.87 10.60
N MET A 540 1.28 -37.13 11.18
CA MET A 540 0.39 -38.19 10.70
C MET A 540 -0.06 -37.95 9.25
N LEU A 541 -0.39 -36.70 8.90
CA LEU A 541 -0.76 -36.34 7.53
C LEU A 541 0.39 -36.52 6.54
N LEU A 542 1.61 -36.11 6.92
CA LEU A 542 2.83 -36.28 6.12
C LEU A 542 2.98 -37.74 5.68
N ALA A 543 2.65 -38.69 6.53
CA ALA A 543 2.73 -40.10 6.17
C ALA A 543 1.79 -40.52 5.03
N THR A 544 0.62 -39.91 4.96
CA THR A 544 -0.36 -40.17 3.90
C THR A 544 0.02 -39.58 2.53
N THR A 545 1.09 -38.77 2.47
CA THR A 545 1.58 -38.18 1.22
C THR A 545 2.41 -39.18 0.41
N GLY A 546 2.93 -40.24 1.05
CA GLY A 546 3.92 -41.15 0.48
C GLY A 546 5.30 -40.49 0.32
N ALA A 547 5.68 -39.68 1.29
CA ALA A 547 7.03 -39.10 1.38
C ALA A 547 8.07 -40.23 1.48
N THR A 548 9.08 -40.15 0.60
CA THR A 548 10.24 -41.03 0.58
C THR A 548 11.17 -40.74 1.76
N ALA A 549 11.32 -39.45 2.10
CA ALA A 549 12.02 -39.01 3.30
C ALA A 549 11.45 -37.68 3.82
N ALA A 550 11.48 -37.51 5.13
CA ALA A 550 11.10 -36.32 5.85
C ALA A 550 12.30 -35.77 6.64
N PHE A 551 12.55 -34.47 6.52
CA PHE A 551 13.60 -33.74 7.18
C PHE A 551 12.96 -32.68 8.08
N LEU A 552 13.13 -32.81 9.39
CA LEU A 552 12.39 -32.02 10.37
C LEU A 552 13.33 -31.12 11.18
N GLN A 553 12.99 -29.83 11.30
CA GLN A 553 13.78 -28.82 12.03
C GLN A 553 12.92 -28.10 13.07
N GLY A 554 13.44 -27.99 14.30
CA GLY A 554 12.85 -27.17 15.36
C GLY A 554 12.62 -27.93 16.67
N GLU A 555 12.05 -27.23 17.63
CA GLU A 555 11.68 -27.74 18.96
C GLU A 555 10.61 -28.83 18.86
N PHE A 556 9.64 -28.67 17.97
CA PHE A 556 8.55 -29.64 17.76
C PHE A 556 8.87 -30.70 16.70
N ALA A 557 10.10 -30.77 16.21
CA ALA A 557 10.53 -31.78 15.24
C ALA A 557 10.29 -33.21 15.76
N GLN A 558 10.57 -33.47 17.04
CA GLN A 558 10.34 -34.79 17.67
C GLN A 558 8.85 -35.15 17.70
N VAL A 559 7.98 -34.17 17.96
CA VAL A 559 6.53 -34.38 18.00
C VAL A 559 5.99 -34.67 16.60
N THR A 560 6.48 -33.93 15.60
CA THR A 560 6.16 -34.17 14.18
C THR A 560 6.65 -35.54 13.73
N ALA A 561 7.86 -35.95 14.14
CA ALA A 561 8.41 -37.27 13.86
C ALA A 561 7.54 -38.39 14.47
N ALA A 562 7.15 -38.26 15.74
CA ALA A 562 6.27 -39.23 16.39
C ALA A 562 4.95 -39.41 15.64
N GLY A 563 4.33 -38.31 15.20
CA GLY A 563 3.12 -38.36 14.37
C GLY A 563 3.36 -39.03 13.00
N ALA A 564 4.51 -38.79 12.37
CA ALA A 564 4.86 -39.43 11.09
C ALA A 564 5.04 -40.93 11.21
N LEU A 565 5.69 -41.40 12.28
CA LEU A 565 5.83 -42.83 12.57
C LEU A 565 4.47 -43.47 12.84
N GLU A 566 3.61 -42.81 13.63
CA GLU A 566 2.24 -43.26 13.89
C GLU A 566 1.41 -43.35 12.60
N GLY A 567 1.61 -42.41 11.66
CA GLY A 567 0.97 -42.41 10.35
C GLY A 567 1.53 -43.44 9.35
N GLY A 568 2.61 -44.14 9.70
CA GLY A 568 3.16 -45.25 8.89
C GLY A 568 4.48 -44.96 8.14
N LEU A 569 5.19 -43.86 8.42
CA LEU A 569 6.57 -43.71 7.93
C LEU A 569 7.52 -44.63 8.72
N ALA A 570 8.47 -45.25 8.02
CA ALA A 570 9.55 -45.97 8.68
C ALA A 570 10.53 -44.99 9.34
N LYS A 571 11.21 -45.46 10.40
CA LYS A 571 12.13 -44.63 11.18
C LYS A 571 13.29 -44.10 10.33
N GLU A 572 13.75 -44.88 9.37
CA GLU A 572 14.85 -44.56 8.45
C GLU A 572 14.45 -43.48 7.41
N GLN A 573 13.15 -43.21 7.28
CA GLN A 573 12.60 -42.17 6.42
C GLN A 573 12.47 -40.82 7.14
N VAL A 574 12.61 -40.76 8.46
CA VAL A 574 12.48 -39.53 9.25
C VAL A 574 13.84 -39.10 9.78
N MET A 575 14.27 -37.90 9.40
CA MET A 575 15.58 -37.34 9.74
C MET A 575 15.41 -35.99 10.42
N PHE A 576 16.29 -35.68 11.36
CA PHE A 576 16.33 -34.38 12.04
C PHE A 576 17.39 -33.50 11.40
N LEU A 577 17.00 -32.32 10.94
CA LEU A 577 17.88 -31.31 10.38
C LEU A 577 18.70 -30.67 11.51
N LYS A 578 19.87 -31.23 11.78
CA LYS A 578 20.90 -30.62 12.64
C LYS A 578 21.99 -29.96 11.81
N ASP A 579 22.32 -30.56 10.67
CA ASP A 579 23.30 -30.10 9.70
C ASP A 579 22.68 -30.15 8.29
N ASP A 580 22.75 -29.03 7.59
CA ASP A 580 22.24 -28.92 6.22
C ASP A 580 23.06 -29.80 5.26
N GLU A 581 24.37 -29.97 5.49
CA GLU A 581 25.25 -30.72 4.60
C GLU A 581 24.87 -32.21 4.54
N GLU A 582 24.58 -32.82 5.69
CA GLU A 582 24.17 -34.23 5.76
C GLU A 582 22.81 -34.44 5.06
N ALA A 583 21.85 -33.54 5.28
CA ALA A 583 20.55 -33.61 4.65
C ALA A 583 20.65 -33.47 3.12
N MET A 584 21.48 -32.54 2.64
CA MET A 584 21.71 -32.35 1.20
C MET A 584 22.49 -33.51 0.59
N ALA A 585 23.46 -34.09 1.28
CA ALA A 585 24.17 -35.29 0.82
C ALA A 585 23.22 -36.49 0.67
N SER A 586 22.29 -36.67 1.61
CA SER A 586 21.24 -37.69 1.53
C SER A 586 20.29 -37.44 0.35
N LEU A 587 19.87 -36.18 0.17
CA LEU A 587 19.02 -35.77 -0.96
C LEU A 587 19.71 -36.02 -2.31
N LYS A 588 20.95 -35.57 -2.50
CA LYS A 588 21.75 -35.76 -3.73
C LYS A 588 21.86 -37.22 -4.14
N LYS A 589 22.04 -38.13 -3.18
CA LYS A 589 22.14 -39.58 -3.46
C LYS A 589 20.82 -40.17 -3.97
N LYS A 590 19.67 -39.67 -3.53
CA LYS A 590 18.35 -40.27 -3.75
C LYS A 590 17.49 -39.56 -4.79
N LEU A 591 17.66 -38.25 -4.98
CA LEU A 591 16.82 -37.46 -5.89
C LEU A 591 17.03 -37.88 -7.35
N ARG A 592 15.94 -38.09 -8.08
CA ARG A 592 15.92 -38.47 -9.51
C ARG A 592 15.03 -37.53 -10.31
N LYS A 593 15.12 -37.61 -11.64
CA LYS A 593 14.27 -36.88 -12.58
C LYS A 593 12.78 -37.17 -12.27
N GLY A 594 11.98 -36.11 -12.20
CA GLY A 594 10.55 -36.18 -11.90
C GLY A 594 10.18 -36.23 -10.42
N ASP A 595 11.15 -36.43 -9.51
CA ASP A 595 10.91 -36.39 -8.07
C ASP A 595 10.59 -34.98 -7.57
N TRP A 596 9.95 -34.92 -6.41
CA TRP A 596 9.46 -33.68 -5.82
C TRP A 596 10.10 -33.40 -4.46
N ILE A 597 10.35 -32.13 -4.20
CA ILE A 597 10.82 -31.62 -2.93
C ILE A 597 9.82 -30.59 -2.43
N LEU A 598 9.41 -30.66 -1.17
CA LEU A 598 8.66 -29.62 -0.50
C LEU A 598 9.50 -29.02 0.61
N VAL A 599 9.63 -27.69 0.66
CA VAL A 599 10.31 -26.99 1.76
C VAL A 599 9.34 -25.97 2.36
N LYS A 600 9.06 -26.10 3.65
CA LYS A 600 8.11 -25.24 4.35
C LYS A 600 8.44 -25.10 5.84
N GLY A 601 8.19 -23.93 6.42
CA GLY A 601 8.30 -23.68 7.86
C GLY A 601 7.91 -22.25 8.19
N SER A 602 7.81 -21.94 9.48
CA SER A 602 7.53 -20.56 9.90
C SER A 602 8.69 -19.65 9.50
N ARG A 603 8.42 -18.35 9.30
CA ARG A 603 9.43 -17.40 8.82
C ARG A 603 10.71 -17.40 9.67
N ARG A 604 10.58 -17.50 11.00
CA ARG A 604 11.73 -17.54 11.93
C ARG A 604 12.56 -18.83 11.83
N MET A 605 12.04 -19.89 11.21
CA MET A 605 12.77 -21.15 10.97
C MET A 605 13.79 -21.02 9.83
N LYS A 606 13.70 -19.96 9.02
CA LYS A 606 14.63 -19.67 7.92
C LYS A 606 14.79 -20.82 6.92
N MET A 607 13.68 -21.48 6.59
CA MET A 607 13.67 -22.61 5.65
C MET A 607 13.98 -22.19 4.20
N ASP A 608 13.93 -20.90 3.89
CA ASP A 608 14.40 -20.30 2.64
C ASP A 608 15.88 -20.59 2.38
N ARG A 609 16.68 -20.74 3.45
CA ARG A 609 18.07 -21.22 3.39
C ARG A 609 18.14 -22.60 2.71
N ILE A 610 17.30 -23.55 3.12
CA ILE A 610 17.27 -24.91 2.57
C ILE A 610 16.88 -24.89 1.09
N ALA A 611 15.84 -24.13 0.74
CA ALA A 611 15.45 -23.96 -0.67
C ALA A 611 16.58 -23.37 -1.52
N THR A 612 17.32 -22.39 -0.97
CA THR A 612 18.48 -21.76 -1.64
C THR A 612 19.62 -22.76 -1.85
N ILE A 613 19.94 -23.60 -0.85
CA ILE A 613 20.97 -24.62 -0.97
C ILE A 613 20.59 -25.65 -2.05
N ILE A 614 19.34 -26.11 -2.06
CA ILE A 614 18.84 -27.04 -3.09
C ILE A 614 18.98 -26.43 -4.49
N ARG A 615 18.58 -25.17 -4.69
CA ARG A 615 18.72 -24.49 -5.98
C ARG A 615 20.17 -24.31 -6.40
N LYS A 616 21.07 -24.03 -5.46
CA LYS A 616 22.51 -23.95 -5.72
C LYS A 616 23.10 -25.31 -6.13
N ASP A 617 22.68 -26.38 -5.47
CA ASP A 617 23.22 -27.73 -5.64
C ASP A 617 22.75 -28.44 -6.91
N PHE A 618 21.49 -28.22 -7.31
CA PHE A 618 20.89 -28.87 -8.48
C PHE A 618 20.65 -27.93 -9.65
N GLY A 619 20.87 -26.63 -9.47
CA GLY A 619 20.63 -25.58 -10.45
C GLY A 619 19.15 -25.34 -10.75
N ASP A 620 18.82 -24.11 -11.16
CA ASP A 620 17.51 -23.81 -11.72
C ASP A 620 17.48 -24.27 -13.20
N GLY A 621 16.49 -25.09 -13.54
CA GLY A 621 16.25 -25.56 -14.90
C GLY A 621 15.37 -24.58 -15.68
N LYS A 622 15.52 -24.55 -17.02
CA LYS A 622 14.60 -23.81 -17.88
C LYS A 622 13.21 -24.45 -17.86
N THR A 623 12.19 -23.64 -17.63
CA THR A 623 10.79 -24.05 -17.80
C THR A 623 10.54 -24.40 -19.26
N GLU A 624 9.93 -25.55 -19.56
CA GLU A 624 9.52 -25.89 -20.93
C GLU A 624 8.48 -24.85 -21.39
N GLY A 625 8.89 -23.94 -22.28
CA GLY A 625 8.07 -22.81 -22.76
C GLY A 625 8.77 -21.45 -22.84
N GLU A 626 10.06 -21.35 -22.54
CA GLU A 626 10.93 -20.24 -22.98
C GLU A 626 11.63 -20.53 -24.30
#